data_AF-A0A539DNH2-F1
#
_entry.id   AF-A0A539DNH2-F1
#
_cell.length_a   1.000
_cell.length_b   1.000
_cell.length_c   1.000
_cell.angle_alpha   90.00
_cell.angle_beta   90.00
_cell.angle_gamma   90.00
#
_symmetry.space_group_name_H-M   'P 1'
#
loop_
_entity.id
_entity.type
_entity.pdbx_description
1 polymer ?
#
loop_
_entity_poly.entity_id
_entity_poly.type
_entity_poly.pdbx_seq_one_letter_code
_entity_poly.pdbx_strand_id
1 'polypeptide(L)'
;MLGMHGTYEANMAMHHCDVLVAIGARFDDRVVGKVKYFCPEAQIIHVDIDPSSISKSVKVHVPIVGDVNHVVKDMIRLIKEGKRQPDPAALAQWWDQINAWRGVNCLKYDRNSALIKPQYVLETLYRLTEGDAYVTSDVGQHQMWA
;
A
#
# COMPACT_ATOMS: atom_id res chain seq x y z
N MET A 1 3.34 -4.45 1.86
CA MET A 1 3.27 -3.20 2.66
C MET A 1 4.06 -2.13 1.94
N LEU A 2 3.75 -0.84 2.11
CA LEU A 2 4.54 0.29 1.59
C LEU A 2 5.16 1.09 2.74
N GLY A 3 6.17 1.91 2.47
CA GLY A 3 6.92 2.70 3.46
C GLY A 3 8.35 2.22 3.67
N MET A 4 8.97 2.62 4.78
CA MET A 4 10.39 2.41 5.09
C MET A 4 10.84 0.93 5.03
N HIS A 5 9.97 0.01 5.47
CA HIS A 5 10.18 -1.44 5.38
C HIS A 5 9.18 -2.10 4.41
N GLY A 6 8.67 -1.33 3.46
CA GLY A 6 7.74 -1.80 2.45
C GLY A 6 8.40 -2.62 1.35
N THR A 7 7.58 -3.29 0.57
CA THR A 7 7.98 -4.00 -0.65
C THR A 7 8.38 -2.99 -1.73
N TYR A 8 9.39 -3.34 -2.52
CA TYR A 8 9.94 -2.49 -3.58
C TYR A 8 8.84 -2.06 -4.56
N GLU A 9 8.05 -3.01 -5.05
CA GLU A 9 6.95 -2.76 -5.99
C GLU A 9 5.88 -1.83 -5.44
N ALA A 10 5.61 -1.86 -4.13
CA ALA A 10 4.60 -0.99 -3.53
C ALA A 10 5.10 0.45 -3.43
N ASN A 11 6.37 0.64 -3.05
CA ASN A 11 6.99 1.97 -3.01
C ASN A 11 7.15 2.55 -4.41
N MET A 12 7.52 1.73 -5.40
CA MET A 12 7.63 2.17 -6.80
C MET A 12 6.26 2.49 -7.40
N ALA A 13 5.23 1.66 -7.14
CA ALA A 13 3.87 1.94 -7.57
C ALA A 13 3.33 3.24 -6.99
N MET A 14 3.57 3.49 -5.70
CA MET A 14 3.23 4.77 -5.06
C MET A 14 3.98 5.94 -5.71
N HIS A 15 5.29 5.81 -5.92
CA HIS A 15 6.10 6.90 -6.46
C HIS A 15 5.72 7.27 -7.91
N HIS A 16 5.36 6.29 -8.73
CA HIS A 16 5.08 6.48 -10.15
C HIS A 16 3.59 6.54 -10.52
N CYS A 17 2.68 6.51 -9.54
CA CYS A 17 1.25 6.66 -9.82
C CYS A 17 0.92 8.09 -10.28
N ASP A 18 -0.09 8.20 -11.13
CA ASP A 18 -0.71 9.45 -11.55
C ASP A 18 -1.92 9.82 -10.67
N VAL A 19 -2.53 8.84 -10.00
CA VAL A 19 -3.59 9.01 -9.01
C VAL A 19 -3.32 8.13 -7.79
N LEU A 20 -3.30 8.75 -6.61
CA LEU A 20 -3.23 8.07 -5.32
C LEU A 20 -4.58 8.17 -4.61
N VAL A 21 -5.22 7.04 -4.34
CA VAL A 21 -6.46 6.96 -3.55
C VAL A 21 -6.14 6.48 -2.13
N ALA A 22 -6.01 7.43 -1.21
CA ALA A 22 -5.76 7.16 0.21
C ALA A 22 -7.09 7.02 0.98
N ILE A 23 -7.36 5.83 1.49
CA ILE A 23 -8.62 5.50 2.18
C ILE A 23 -8.31 5.19 3.65
N GLY A 24 -8.73 6.05 4.57
CA GLY A 24 -8.52 5.87 6.01
C GLY A 24 -7.05 5.83 6.42
N ALA A 25 -6.16 6.39 5.59
CA ALA A 25 -4.72 6.38 5.81
C ALA A 25 -4.25 7.74 6.32
N ARG A 26 -3.25 7.72 7.21
CA ARG A 26 -2.50 8.91 7.61
C ARG A 26 -1.16 8.93 6.89
N PHE A 27 -0.82 10.07 6.32
CA PHE A 27 0.47 10.31 5.67
C PHE A 27 1.58 10.52 6.70
N ASP A 28 1.90 9.44 7.42
CA ASP A 28 2.94 9.36 8.45
C ASP A 28 4.35 9.35 7.83
N ASP A 29 5.35 9.81 8.59
CA ASP A 29 6.74 9.95 8.10
C ASP A 29 7.36 8.60 7.73
N ARG A 30 6.95 7.50 8.36
CA ARG A 30 7.42 6.14 8.02
C ARG A 30 6.94 5.64 6.66
N VAL A 31 5.88 6.25 6.14
CA VAL A 31 5.32 5.96 4.81
C VAL A 31 5.82 6.97 3.79
N VAL A 32 5.75 8.25 4.14
CA VAL A 32 6.02 9.35 3.21
C VAL A 32 7.51 9.60 3.03
N GLY A 33 8.31 9.41 4.08
CA GLY A 33 9.70 9.84 4.12
C GLY A 33 9.81 11.35 3.89
N LYS A 34 10.35 11.75 2.74
CA LYS A 34 10.48 13.16 2.35
C LYS A 34 9.27 13.59 1.52
N VAL A 35 8.40 14.43 2.09
CA VAL A 35 7.19 14.96 1.44
C VAL A 35 7.44 15.47 0.02
N LYS A 36 8.56 16.17 -0.21
CA LYS A 36 8.93 16.71 -1.55
C LYS A 36 9.01 15.63 -2.65
N TYR A 37 9.35 14.40 -2.29
CA TYR A 37 9.54 13.29 -3.25
C TYR A 37 8.41 12.26 -3.18
N PHE A 38 7.37 12.53 -2.40
CA PHE A 38 6.26 11.61 -2.23
C PHE A 38 5.24 11.81 -3.35
N CYS A 39 5.10 10.79 -4.20
CA CYS A 39 4.15 10.75 -5.32
C CYS A 39 4.19 12.03 -6.18
N PRO A 40 5.35 12.39 -6.76
CA PRO A 40 5.61 13.72 -7.33
C PRO A 40 4.61 14.17 -8.41
N GLU A 41 4.07 13.22 -9.18
CA GLU A 41 3.16 13.49 -10.30
C GLU A 41 1.69 13.16 -9.97
N ALA A 42 1.40 12.66 -8.75
CA ALA A 42 0.11 12.06 -8.45
C ALA A 42 -0.94 13.10 -8.03
N GLN A 43 -2.16 12.95 -8.55
CA GLN A 43 -3.35 13.52 -7.95
C GLN A 43 -3.77 12.69 -6.73
N ILE A 44 -3.82 13.34 -5.58
CA ILE A 44 -4.10 12.67 -4.29
C ILE A 44 -5.56 12.87 -3.92
N ILE A 45 -6.30 11.76 -3.83
CA ILE A 45 -7.64 11.66 -3.25
C ILE A 45 -7.48 11.12 -1.84
N HIS A 46 -8.01 11.81 -0.83
CA HIS A 46 -7.88 11.38 0.57
C HIS A 46 -9.24 11.33 1.24
N VAL A 47 -9.63 10.12 1.65
CA VAL A 47 -10.83 9.84 2.45
C VAL A 47 -10.42 9.65 3.90
N ASP A 48 -10.90 10.50 4.79
CA ASP A 48 -10.71 10.37 6.23
C ASP A 48 -11.94 10.85 6.98
N ILE A 49 -12.25 10.25 8.13
CA ILE A 49 -13.36 10.69 8.98
C ILE A 49 -12.97 11.94 9.79
N ASP A 50 -11.68 12.11 10.04
CA ASP A 50 -11.11 13.23 10.80
C ASP A 50 -10.61 14.32 9.84
N PRO A 51 -11.30 15.48 9.77
CA PRO A 51 -10.90 16.58 8.88
C PRO A 51 -9.50 17.13 9.21
N SER A 52 -9.02 16.96 10.46
CA SER A 52 -7.68 17.44 10.85
C SER A 52 -6.54 16.59 10.29
N SER A 53 -6.84 15.38 9.81
CA SER A 53 -5.86 14.49 9.17
C SER A 53 -5.67 14.83 7.68
N ILE A 54 -6.64 15.48 7.05
CA ILE A 54 -6.58 15.87 5.63
C ILE A 54 -5.60 17.03 5.43
N SER A 55 -4.73 16.90 4.44
CA SER A 55 -3.70 17.90 4.10
C SER A 55 -2.76 18.29 5.25
N LYS A 56 -2.68 17.49 6.32
CA LYS A 56 -1.80 17.73 7.46
C LYS A 56 -0.32 17.62 7.11
N SER A 57 0.06 16.52 6.43
CA SER A 57 1.46 16.22 6.07
C SER A 57 1.74 16.41 4.57
N VAL A 58 0.77 16.05 3.73
CA VAL A 58 0.87 16.05 2.26
C VAL A 58 -0.34 16.79 1.70
N LYS A 59 -0.13 17.69 0.75
CA LYS A 59 -1.22 18.45 0.12
C LYS A 59 -2.13 17.49 -0.67
N VAL A 60 -3.42 17.46 -0.31
CA VAL A 60 -4.44 16.65 -0.97
C VAL A 60 -5.11 17.46 -2.08
N HIS A 61 -5.46 16.80 -3.19
CA HIS A 61 -6.15 17.43 -4.33
C HIS A 61 -7.67 17.28 -4.21
N VAL A 62 -8.15 16.10 -3.81
CA VAL A 62 -9.57 15.81 -3.59
C VAL A 62 -9.79 15.29 -2.17
N PRO A 63 -10.13 16.17 -1.22
CA PRO A 63 -10.43 15.78 0.15
C PRO A 63 -11.87 15.29 0.28
N ILE A 64 -12.08 14.16 0.96
CA ILE A 64 -13.41 13.62 1.27
C ILE A 64 -13.47 13.33 2.76
N VAL A 65 -14.24 14.14 3.49
CA VAL A 65 -14.47 13.93 4.93
C VAL A 65 -15.68 13.05 5.10
N GLY A 66 -15.51 11.86 5.68
CA GLY A 66 -16.62 10.95 5.93
C GLY A 66 -16.20 9.56 6.38
N ASP A 67 -17.20 8.79 6.80
CA ASP A 67 -17.01 7.38 7.10
C ASP A 67 -16.60 6.61 5.84
N VAL A 68 -15.48 5.89 5.92
CA VAL A 68 -14.88 5.15 4.80
C VAL A 68 -15.85 4.12 4.21
N ASN A 69 -16.68 3.46 5.03
CA ASN A 69 -17.60 2.44 4.57
C ASN A 69 -18.66 3.06 3.64
N HIS A 70 -19.23 4.20 4.03
CA HIS A 70 -20.18 4.93 3.21
C HIS A 70 -19.54 5.49 1.94
N VAL A 71 -18.38 6.16 2.07
CA VAL A 71 -17.70 6.77 0.92
C VAL A 71 -17.31 5.72 -0.12
N VAL A 72 -16.72 4.59 0.28
CA VAL A 72 -16.30 3.54 -0.66
C VAL A 72 -17.51 2.90 -1.34
N LYS A 73 -18.62 2.68 -0.62
CA LYS A 73 -19.87 2.17 -1.22
C LYS A 73 -20.41 3.10 -2.28
N ASP A 74 -20.43 4.41 -2.02
CA ASP A 74 -20.88 5.41 -2.98
C ASP A 74 -19.94 5.47 -4.19
N MET A 75 -18.62 5.45 -3.98
CA MET A 75 -17.64 5.41 -5.08
C MET A 75 -17.84 4.18 -5.98
N ILE A 76 -18.01 2.99 -5.40
CA ILE A 76 -18.26 1.75 -6.15
C ILE A 76 -19.59 1.85 -6.91
N ARG A 77 -20.65 2.37 -6.29
CA ARG A 77 -21.95 2.57 -6.96
C ARG A 77 -21.79 3.46 -8.18
N LEU A 78 -21.14 4.62 -8.02
CA LEU A 78 -20.90 5.58 -9.11
C LEU A 78 -20.05 4.98 -10.23
N ILE A 79 -19.04 4.17 -9.92
CA ILE A 79 -18.25 3.45 -10.93
C ILE A 79 -19.13 2.47 -11.72
N LYS A 80 -20.02 1.72 -11.06
CA LYS A 80 -20.91 0.74 -11.71
C LYS A 80 -21.99 1.39 -12.57
N GLU A 81 -22.53 2.52 -12.13
CA GLU A 81 -23.52 3.31 -12.89
C GLU A 81 -22.87 4.07 -14.05
N GLY A 82 -21.57 4.35 -13.93
CA GLY A 82 -20.76 4.99 -14.95
C GLY A 82 -20.64 4.14 -16.22
N LYS A 83 -20.70 4.80 -17.37
CA LYS A 83 -20.45 4.16 -18.68
C LYS A 83 -18.97 4.10 -19.05
N ARG A 84 -18.12 4.84 -18.33
CA ARG A 84 -16.68 4.92 -18.62
C ARG A 84 -16.00 3.66 -18.13
N GLN A 85 -15.33 2.97 -19.05
CA GLN A 85 -14.50 1.82 -18.74
C GLN A 85 -13.04 2.26 -18.67
N PRO A 86 -12.20 1.60 -17.85
CA PRO A 86 -10.77 1.84 -17.89
C PRO A 86 -10.21 1.38 -19.24
N ASP A 87 -9.16 2.06 -19.71
CA ASP A 87 -8.44 1.67 -20.92
C ASP A 87 -7.66 0.36 -20.65
N PRO A 88 -8.01 -0.77 -21.30
CA PRO A 88 -7.36 -2.04 -21.06
C PRO A 88 -5.87 -2.04 -21.43
N ALA A 89 -5.48 -1.29 -22.47
CA ALA A 89 -4.09 -1.22 -22.91
C ALA A 89 -3.24 -0.43 -21.92
N ALA A 90 -3.75 0.71 -21.44
CA ALA A 90 -3.08 1.49 -20.40
C ALA A 90 -2.95 0.70 -19.09
N LEU A 91 -3.99 -0.03 -18.69
CA LEU A 91 -3.94 -0.90 -17.50
C LEU A 91 -2.93 -2.03 -17.66
N ALA A 92 -2.86 -2.67 -18.84
CA ALA A 92 -1.89 -3.72 -19.10
C ALA A 92 -0.46 -3.20 -18.96
N GLN A 93 -0.15 -2.03 -19.55
CA GLN A 93 1.16 -1.40 -19.41
C GLN A 93 1.51 -1.09 -17.96
N TRP A 94 0.55 -0.60 -17.17
CA TRP A 94 0.78 -0.35 -15.75
C TRP A 94 1.06 -1.63 -14.96
N TRP A 95 0.29 -2.69 -15.23
CA TRP A 95 0.52 -3.99 -14.60
C TRP A 95 1.87 -4.61 -14.99
N ASP A 96 2.30 -4.47 -16.24
CA ASP A 96 3.60 -4.93 -16.70
C ASP A 96 4.73 -4.22 -15.95
N GLN A 97 4.61 -2.90 -15.75
CA GLN A 97 5.55 -2.11 -14.97
C GLN A 97 5.61 -2.57 -13.49
N ILE A 98 4.45 -2.80 -12.86
CA ILE A 98 4.39 -3.32 -11.49
C ILE A 98 5.02 -4.72 -11.40
N ASN A 99 4.75 -5.58 -12.38
CA ASN A 99 5.30 -6.93 -12.42
C ASN A 99 6.81 -6.94 -12.62
N ALA A 100 7.36 -5.99 -13.39
CA ALA A 100 8.79 -5.79 -13.50
C ALA A 100 9.42 -5.48 -12.12
N TRP A 101 8.79 -4.62 -11.31
CA TRP A 101 9.27 -4.34 -9.95
C TRP A 101 9.11 -5.53 -9.01
N ARG A 102 8.00 -6.28 -9.10
CA ARG A 102 7.83 -7.55 -8.35
C ARG A 102 8.90 -8.57 -8.70
N GLY A 103 9.40 -8.56 -9.94
CA GLY A 103 10.48 -9.42 -10.42
C GLY A 103 11.78 -9.28 -9.63
N VAL A 104 12.01 -8.14 -8.98
CA VAL A 104 13.14 -7.93 -8.04
C VAL A 104 13.07 -8.91 -6.88
N ASN A 105 11.85 -9.32 -6.49
CA ASN A 105 11.58 -10.22 -5.37
C ASN A 105 12.36 -9.81 -4.12
N CYS A 106 12.08 -8.58 -3.66
CA CYS A 106 12.84 -7.91 -2.60
C CYS A 106 12.72 -8.57 -1.22
N LEU A 107 11.78 -9.49 -1.04
CA LEU A 107 11.60 -10.26 0.19
C LEU A 107 12.39 -11.57 0.23
N LYS A 108 13.14 -11.89 -0.84
CA LYS A 108 14.03 -13.07 -0.86
C LYS A 108 15.02 -13.03 0.29
N TYR A 109 15.23 -14.19 0.90
CA TYR A 109 16.24 -14.41 1.93
C TYR A 109 16.94 -15.75 1.70
N ASP A 110 18.11 -15.91 2.31
CA ASP A 110 18.90 -17.14 2.21
C ASP A 110 18.25 -18.31 2.97
N ARG A 111 17.71 -19.27 2.22
CA ARG A 111 17.09 -20.49 2.73
C ARG A 111 18.08 -21.64 2.98
N ASN A 112 19.31 -21.51 2.52
CA ASN A 112 20.35 -22.55 2.68
C ASN A 112 21.23 -22.30 3.92
N SER A 113 20.95 -21.23 4.66
CA SER A 113 21.57 -20.93 5.95
C SER A 113 21.46 -22.11 6.92
N ALA A 114 22.57 -22.45 7.57
CA ALA A 114 22.60 -23.46 8.64
C ALA A 114 21.76 -23.03 9.88
N LEU A 115 21.57 -21.72 10.06
CA LEU A 115 20.71 -21.15 11.10
C LEU A 115 19.30 -20.90 10.56
N ILE A 116 18.30 -21.07 11.43
CA ILE A 116 16.90 -20.75 11.13
C ILE A 116 16.78 -19.24 10.86
N LYS A 117 16.22 -18.91 9.71
CA LYS A 117 15.87 -17.53 9.36
C LYS A 117 14.49 -17.18 9.94
N PRO A 118 14.34 -16.01 10.59
CA PRO A 118 13.05 -15.62 11.18
C PRO A 118 11.93 -15.51 10.13
N GLN A 119 12.25 -15.11 8.90
CA GLN A 119 11.31 -15.09 7.78
C GLN A 119 10.72 -16.49 7.51
N TYR A 120 11.54 -17.54 7.62
CA TYR A 120 11.09 -18.92 7.41
C TYR A 120 10.15 -19.40 8.52
N VAL A 121 10.36 -18.95 9.76
CA VAL A 121 9.47 -19.25 10.89
C VAL A 121 8.09 -18.68 10.61
N LEU A 122 8.00 -17.44 10.14
CA LEU A 122 6.75 -16.75 9.85
C LEU A 122 6.04 -17.32 8.63
N GLU A 123 6.77 -17.63 7.55
CA GLU A 123 6.20 -18.36 6.41
C GLU A 123 5.64 -19.72 6.82
N THR A 124 6.32 -20.43 7.72
CA THR A 124 5.86 -21.73 8.23
C THR A 124 4.62 -21.56 9.10
N LEU A 125 4.58 -20.55 9.97
CA LEU A 125 3.41 -20.22 10.78
C LEU A 125 2.21 -19.93 9.87
N TYR A 126 2.37 -19.01 8.91
CA TYR A 126 1.33 -18.65 7.95
C TYR A 126 0.80 -19.87 7.19
N ARG A 127 1.70 -20.75 6.73
CA ARG A 127 1.30 -21.97 6.01
C ARG A 127 0.51 -22.94 6.89
N LEU A 128 0.85 -23.06 8.17
CA LEU A 128 0.18 -23.97 9.10
C LEU A 128 -1.16 -23.44 9.59
N THR A 129 -1.31 -22.11 9.66
CA THR A 129 -2.55 -21.45 10.07
C THR A 129 -3.42 -21.05 8.88
N GLU A 130 -2.91 -21.21 7.66
CA GLU A 130 -3.54 -20.74 6.42
C GLU A 130 -3.88 -19.23 6.45
N GLY A 131 -3.13 -18.47 7.24
CA GLY A 131 -3.40 -17.04 7.49
C GLY A 131 -4.54 -16.76 8.48
N ASP A 132 -5.17 -17.78 9.06
CA ASP A 132 -6.26 -17.66 10.05
C ASP A 132 -5.72 -17.70 11.49
N ALA A 133 -4.77 -16.81 11.79
CA ALA A 133 -4.23 -16.64 13.13
C ALA A 133 -4.25 -15.18 13.55
N TYR A 134 -4.59 -14.94 14.81
CA TYR A 134 -4.37 -13.66 15.46
C TYR A 134 -2.88 -13.52 15.81
N VAL A 135 -2.20 -12.58 15.15
CA VAL A 135 -0.76 -12.32 15.37
C VAL A 135 -0.60 -11.04 16.18
N THR A 136 0.21 -11.11 17.24
CA THR A 136 0.63 -9.95 18.03
C THR A 136 2.16 -9.91 18.06
N SER A 137 2.73 -8.72 18.11
CA SER A 137 4.17 -8.51 18.09
C SER A 137 4.53 -7.32 18.99
N ASP A 138 5.67 -7.42 19.65
CA ASP A 138 6.36 -6.24 20.20
C ASP A 138 7.01 -5.42 19.06
N VAL A 139 7.79 -4.38 19.38
CA VAL A 139 8.47 -3.51 18.41
C VAL A 139 9.89 -4.00 18.13
N GLY A 140 10.24 -4.18 16.85
CA GLY A 140 11.58 -4.60 16.45
C GLY A 140 11.64 -5.16 15.03
N GLN A 141 12.76 -5.81 14.68
CA GLN A 141 12.89 -6.46 13.38
C GLN A 141 11.85 -7.56 13.17
N HIS A 142 11.49 -8.29 14.23
CA HIS A 142 10.45 -9.32 14.20
C HIS A 142 9.09 -8.74 13.81
N GLN A 143 8.77 -7.53 14.25
CA GLN A 143 7.54 -6.81 13.86
C GLN A 143 7.49 -6.54 12.35
N MET A 144 8.64 -6.25 11.73
CA MET A 144 8.69 -5.91 10.31
C MET A 144 8.55 -7.15 9.40
N TRP A 145 8.85 -8.34 9.93
CA TRP A 145 8.67 -9.59 9.20
C TRP A 145 7.29 -10.21 9.40
N ALA A 146 6.65 -9.97 10.56
CA ALA A 146 5.42 -10.62 11.01
C ALA A 146 4.18 -10.31 10.17
#